data_AF-S6V5L3-F1
#
_entry.id   AF-S6V5L3-F1
#
_cell.length_a   1.000
_cell.length_b   1.000
_cell.length_c   1.000
_cell.angle_alpha   90.00
_cell.angle_beta   90.00
_cell.angle_gamma   90.00
#
_symmetry.space_group_name_H-M   'P 1'
#
loop_
_entity.id
_entity.type
_entity.pdbx_description
1 polymer ?
#
loop_
_entity_poly.entity_id
_entity_poly.type
_entity_poly.pdbx_seq_one_letter_code
_entity_poly.pdbx_strand_id
1 'polypeptide(L)'
;YRAVWRSQGVLPMLRRLLHDFALPQTLMTRTDGERVLTNLLHLSELLQQAAAELDGEQALIRHLGDHLALSGQAGEEQILRLESDEQLVKVVTIHKSKGLQYPLVFLPFICSSKPVDGSRLPLQFHDADGRAQISLQPTEALIQQADDERLAEDLRLLYVALTRSEHACWLGVA
;
A
#
# COMPACT_ATOMS: atom_id res chain seq x y z
N TYR A 1 5.08 24.75 23.39
CA TYR A 1 4.36 24.02 22.33
C TYR A 1 2.92 24.49 22.12
N ARG A 2 2.01 24.43 23.11
CA ARG A 2 0.60 24.88 22.97
C ARG A 2 0.44 26.30 22.40
N ALA A 3 1.21 27.28 22.90
CA ALA A 3 1.16 28.64 22.38
C ALA A 3 1.56 28.73 20.89
N VAL A 4 2.57 27.95 20.47
CA VAL A 4 3.02 27.87 19.07
C VAL A 4 1.95 27.22 18.20
N TRP A 5 1.32 26.14 18.67
CA TRP A 5 0.22 25.51 17.95
C TRP A 5 -0.91 26.50 17.68
N ARG A 6 -1.37 27.22 18.71
CA ARG A 6 -2.50 28.14 18.57
C ARG A 6 -2.21 29.34 17.69
N SER A 7 -0.97 29.85 17.72
CA SER A 7 -0.59 31.07 16.99
C SER A 7 -0.03 30.81 15.60
N GLN A 8 0.56 29.63 15.36
CA GLN A 8 1.31 29.33 14.14
C GLN A 8 0.92 28.00 13.48
N GLY A 9 0.13 27.16 14.14
CA GLY A 9 -0.32 25.87 13.61
C GLY A 9 0.49 24.67 14.11
N VAL A 10 0.05 23.48 13.71
CA VAL A 10 0.62 22.19 14.17
C VAL A 10 2.02 21.94 13.59
N LEU A 11 2.28 22.29 12.33
CA LEU A 11 3.58 22.03 11.69
C LEU A 11 4.73 22.82 12.33
N PRO A 12 4.63 24.14 12.59
CA PRO A 12 5.68 24.87 13.30
C PRO A 12 5.90 24.35 14.72
N MET A 13 4.83 23.92 15.40
CA MET A 13 4.93 23.31 16.73
C MET A 13 5.72 21.99 16.68
N LEU A 14 5.40 21.10 15.74
CA LEU A 14 6.09 19.81 15.56
C LEU A 14 7.55 20.01 15.12
N ARG A 15 7.83 20.90 14.17
CA ARG A 15 9.22 21.23 13.75
C ARG A 15 10.06 21.74 14.92
N ARG A 16 9.49 22.58 15.77
CA ARG A 16 10.17 23.06 16.97
C ARG A 16 10.43 21.93 17.96
N LEU A 17 9.48 21.02 18.15
CA LEU A 17 9.67 19.84 18.99
C LEU A 17 10.81 18.96 18.44
N LEU A 18 10.83 18.67 17.13
CA LEU A 18 11.90 17.90 16.50
C LEU A 18 13.29 18.52 16.76
N HIS A 19 13.38 19.84 16.68
CA HIS A 19 14.62 20.58 16.90
C HIS A 19 15.02 20.62 18.39
N ASP A 20 14.10 20.97 19.29
CA ASP A 20 14.37 21.13 20.72
C ASP A 20 14.83 19.81 21.38
N PHE A 21 14.42 18.67 20.82
CA PHE A 21 14.85 17.33 21.24
C PHE A 21 16.02 16.76 20.41
N ALA A 22 16.61 17.53 19.50
CA ALA A 22 17.70 17.10 18.62
C ALA A 22 17.40 15.74 17.93
N LEU A 23 16.13 15.54 17.52
CA LEU A 23 15.69 14.28 16.94
C LEU A 23 16.38 13.96 15.62
N PRO A 24 16.63 14.92 14.69
CA PRO A 24 17.40 14.61 13.49
C PRO A 24 18.78 14.01 13.83
N GLN A 25 19.54 14.65 14.72
CA GLN A 25 20.88 14.18 15.10
C GLN A 25 20.83 12.81 15.76
N THR A 26 19.86 12.61 16.66
CA THR A 26 19.67 11.34 17.38
C THR A 26 19.28 10.21 16.41
N LEU A 27 18.33 10.46 15.51
CA LEU A 27 17.87 9.48 14.54
C LEU A 27 18.96 9.11 13.54
N MET A 28 19.81 10.04 13.11
CA MET A 28 20.92 9.75 12.18
C MET A 28 21.94 8.73 12.72
N THR A 29 21.96 8.47 14.03
CA THR A 29 22.80 7.39 14.60
C THR A 29 22.22 5.98 14.43
N ARG A 30 20.94 5.89 14.04
CA ARG A 30 20.24 4.62 13.82
C ARG A 30 20.27 4.23 12.34
N THR A 31 20.27 2.94 12.07
CA THR A 31 20.23 2.38 10.71
C THR A 31 18.95 2.73 9.96
N ASP A 32 17.82 2.92 10.66
CA ASP A 32 16.52 3.32 10.10
C ASP A 32 16.23 4.82 10.24
N GLY A 33 17.21 5.60 10.69
CA GLY A 33 17.03 6.99 11.12
C GLY A 33 16.43 7.92 10.08
N GLU A 34 16.93 7.82 8.85
CA GLU A 34 16.46 8.61 7.70
C GLU A 34 14.97 8.34 7.41
N ARG A 35 14.57 7.06 7.46
CA ARG A 35 13.18 6.65 7.28
C ARG A 35 12.28 7.23 8.35
N VAL A 36 12.67 7.06 9.61
CA VAL A 36 11.88 7.53 10.75
C VAL A 36 11.73 9.05 10.70
N LEU A 37 12.82 9.78 10.42
CA LEU A 37 12.78 11.23 10.34
C LEU A 37 11.85 11.71 9.22
N THR A 38 11.95 11.13 8.03
CA THR A 38 11.08 11.50 6.90
C THR A 38 9.63 11.16 7.18
N ASN A 39 9.33 10.02 7.79
CA ASN A 39 7.96 9.68 8.19
C ASN A 39 7.39 10.68 9.20
N LEU A 40 8.20 11.16 10.16
CA LEU A 40 7.78 12.18 11.12
C LEU A 40 7.51 13.54 10.45
N LEU A 41 8.35 13.92 9.49
CA LEU A 41 8.16 15.15 8.71
C LEU A 41 6.90 15.06 7.85
N HIS A 42 6.70 13.94 7.17
CA HIS A 42 5.50 13.69 6.36
C HIS A 42 4.23 13.70 7.20
N LEU A 43 4.25 13.03 8.37
CA LEU A 43 3.12 13.05 9.30
C LEU A 43 2.80 14.48 9.73
N SER A 44 3.82 15.32 9.94
CA SER A 44 3.63 16.73 10.28
C SER A 44 2.95 17.53 9.16
N GLU A 45 3.22 17.19 7.89
CA GLU A 45 2.57 17.79 6.72
C GLU A 45 1.12 17.32 6.58
N LEU A 46 0.85 16.02 6.74
CA LEU A 46 -0.49 15.46 6.71
C LEU A 46 -1.38 16.08 7.82
N LEU A 47 -0.83 16.20 9.03
CA LEU A 47 -1.55 16.85 10.14
C LEU A 47 -1.81 18.33 9.86
N GLN A 48 -0.90 19.02 9.16
CA GLN A 48 -1.10 20.42 8.76
C GLN A 48 -2.18 20.59 7.69
N GLN A 49 -2.28 19.64 6.75
CA GLN A 49 -3.35 19.60 5.75
C GLN A 49 -4.70 19.34 6.44
N ALA A 50 -4.79 18.31 7.29
CA ALA A 50 -6.01 18.01 8.04
C ALA A 50 -6.43 19.17 8.96
N ALA A 51 -5.47 19.89 9.55
CA ALA A 51 -5.75 21.07 10.38
C ALA A 51 -6.40 22.23 9.60
N ALA A 52 -6.34 22.24 8.27
CA ALA A 52 -7.05 23.25 7.46
C ALA A 52 -8.57 22.99 7.40
N GLU A 53 -9.00 21.76 7.62
CA GLU A 53 -10.41 21.32 7.56
C GLU A 53 -11.02 21.09 8.94
N LEU A 54 -10.19 21.07 10.00
CA LEU A 54 -10.60 20.71 11.35
C LEU A 54 -10.50 21.88 12.32
N ASP A 55 -11.59 22.12 13.06
CA ASP A 55 -11.65 23.17 14.06
C ASP A 55 -10.98 22.75 15.38
N GLY A 56 -9.73 23.17 15.54
CA GLY A 56 -9.04 23.18 16.83
C GLY A 56 -8.20 21.94 17.16
N GLU A 57 -7.38 22.09 18.20
CA GLU A 57 -6.34 21.12 18.61
C GLU A 57 -6.92 19.73 18.91
N GLN A 58 -8.06 19.67 19.60
CA GLN A 58 -8.70 18.41 20.01
C GLN A 58 -9.31 17.66 18.82
N ALA A 59 -9.85 18.37 17.82
CA ALA A 59 -10.37 17.75 16.60
C ALA A 59 -9.24 17.06 15.82
N LEU A 60 -8.08 17.72 15.71
CA LEU A 60 -6.90 17.13 15.06
C LEU A 60 -6.33 15.93 15.84
N ILE A 61 -6.29 15.99 17.18
CA ILE A 61 -5.86 14.87 18.01
C ILE A 61 -6.79 13.67 17.83
N ARG A 62 -8.12 13.90 17.84
CA ARG A 62 -9.11 12.85 17.60
C ARG A 62 -8.95 12.25 16.21
N HIS A 63 -8.82 13.09 15.18
CA HIS A 63 -8.59 12.66 13.80
C HIS A 63 -7.36 11.74 13.69
N LEU A 64 -6.23 12.12 14.30
CA LEU A 64 -5.05 11.24 14.36
C LEU A 64 -5.34 9.93 15.10
N GLY A 65 -6.07 9.98 16.21
CA GLY A 65 -6.50 8.81 16.97
C GLY A 65 -7.35 7.84 16.14
N ASP A 66 -8.30 8.36 15.36
CA ASP A 66 -9.15 7.58 14.46
C ASP A 66 -8.29 6.89 13.37
N HIS A 67 -7.33 7.62 12.78
CA HIS A 67 -6.38 7.06 11.82
C HIS A 67 -5.49 5.96 12.42
N LEU A 68 -5.04 6.11 13.67
CA LEU A 68 -4.28 5.07 14.36
C LEU A 68 -5.13 3.82 14.65
N ALA A 69 -6.40 4.00 15.02
CA ALA A 69 -7.34 2.89 15.25
C ALA A 69 -7.69 2.14 13.95
N LEU A 70 -7.70 2.83 12.82
CA LEU A 70 -8.01 2.29 11.49
C LEU A 70 -6.77 1.80 10.71
N SER A 71 -5.58 1.84 11.31
CA SER A 71 -4.29 1.61 10.64
C SER A 71 -4.10 0.22 10.00
N GLY A 72 -5.00 -0.74 10.24
CA GLY A 72 -5.08 -1.99 9.48
C GLY A 72 -5.71 -1.87 8.08
N GLN A 73 -6.29 -0.72 7.74
CA GLN A 73 -7.02 -0.45 6.49
C GLN A 73 -6.43 0.70 5.65
N ALA A 74 -5.46 1.45 6.20
CA ALA A 74 -4.82 2.54 5.47
C ALA A 74 -3.86 1.95 4.42
N GLY A 75 -4.09 2.26 3.15
CA GLY A 75 -3.24 1.81 2.05
C GLY A 75 -1.81 2.35 2.17
N GLU A 76 -0.84 1.57 1.69
CA GLU A 76 0.58 1.95 1.51
C GLU A 76 0.79 3.24 0.69
N GLU A 77 -0.27 3.83 0.15
CA GLU A 77 -0.27 5.02 -0.70
C GLU A 77 0.15 6.30 0.03
N GLN A 78 0.26 6.29 1.36
CA GLN A 78 0.68 7.44 2.17
C GLN A 78 2.15 7.38 2.64
N ILE A 79 2.93 6.38 2.22
CA ILE A 79 4.35 6.32 2.58
C ILE A 79 5.18 7.00 1.49
N LEU A 80 5.82 8.12 1.84
CA LEU A 80 6.80 8.76 0.96
C LEU A 80 7.97 7.81 0.69
N ARG A 81 8.31 7.67 -0.60
CA ARG A 81 9.55 7.03 -1.03
C ARG A 81 10.72 7.99 -0.82
N LEU A 82 11.80 7.50 -0.23
CA LEU A 82 13.05 8.25 -0.11
C LEU A 82 13.86 8.12 -1.40
N GLU A 83 14.74 9.09 -1.66
CA GLU A 83 15.75 8.97 -2.71
C GLU A 83 16.69 7.78 -2.44
N SER A 84 16.98 7.47 -1.17
CA SER A 84 17.75 6.27 -0.78
C SER A 84 17.04 4.95 -1.12
N ASP A 85 15.72 4.94 -1.37
CA ASP A 85 15.01 3.75 -1.86
C ASP A 85 15.36 3.42 -3.32
N GLU A 86 15.86 4.37 -4.09
CA GLU A 86 16.21 4.12 -5.49
C GLU A 86 17.36 3.11 -5.63
N GLN A 87 18.20 3.00 -4.61
CA GLN A 87 19.33 2.06 -4.56
C GLN A 87 18.93 0.68 -4.00
N LEU A 88 17.67 0.49 -3.59
CA LEU A 88 17.18 -0.77 -3.04
C LEU A 88 16.48 -1.63 -4.09
N VAL A 89 16.38 -2.93 -3.80
CA VAL A 89 15.53 -3.84 -4.57
C VAL A 89 14.07 -3.43 -4.38
N LYS A 90 13.39 -3.14 -5.50
CA LYS A 90 11.99 -2.70 -5.50
C LYS A 90 11.06 -3.92 -5.43
N VAL A 91 10.32 -4.06 -4.33
CA VAL A 91 9.24 -5.05 -4.20
C VAL A 91 7.93 -4.36 -4.56
N VAL A 92 7.29 -4.81 -5.64
CA VAL A 92 6.02 -4.26 -6.14
C VAL A 92 5.05 -5.39 -6.50
N THR A 93 3.76 -5.10 -6.47
CA THR A 93 2.74 -6.05 -6.95
C THR A 93 2.71 -6.07 -8.48
N ILE A 94 2.28 -7.19 -9.07
CA ILE A 94 2.13 -7.32 -10.54
C ILE A 94 1.24 -6.20 -11.09
N HIS A 95 0.15 -5.87 -10.40
CA HIS A 95 -0.74 -4.77 -10.74
C HIS A 95 -0.03 -3.41 -10.79
N LYS A 96 0.71 -3.04 -9.73
CA LYS A 96 1.47 -1.78 -9.66
C LYS A 96 2.62 -1.74 -10.68
N SER A 97 3.05 -2.87 -11.22
CA SER A 97 4.11 -2.95 -12.24
C SER A 97 3.62 -2.71 -13.67
N LYS A 98 2.30 -2.75 -13.92
CA LYS A 98 1.74 -2.58 -15.27
C LYS A 98 2.14 -1.22 -15.85
N GLY A 99 2.72 -1.24 -17.05
CA GLY A 99 3.27 -0.06 -17.73
C GLY A 99 4.71 0.31 -17.35
N LEU A 100 5.27 -0.29 -16.29
CA LEU A 100 6.66 -0.10 -15.88
C LEU A 100 7.57 -1.19 -16.47
N GLN A 101 8.85 -0.88 -16.61
CA GLN A 101 9.90 -1.82 -17.01
C GLN A 101 11.05 -1.79 -16.00
N TYR A 102 11.70 -2.94 -15.84
CA TYR A 102 12.83 -3.10 -14.93
C TYR A 102 13.93 -3.92 -15.64
N PRO A 103 15.21 -3.60 -15.45
CA PRO A 103 16.31 -4.36 -16.04
C PRO A 103 16.25 -5.86 -15.70
N LEU A 104 15.98 -6.16 -14.43
CA LEU A 104 15.95 -7.51 -13.86
C LEU A 104 14.65 -7.70 -13.05
N VAL A 105 13.95 -8.82 -13.25
CA VAL A 105 12.68 -9.12 -12.56
C VAL A 105 12.72 -10.51 -11.95
N PHE A 106 12.29 -10.62 -10.69
CA PHE A 106 12.19 -11.88 -9.95
C PHE A 106 10.73 -12.14 -9.57
N LEU A 107 10.21 -13.32 -9.92
CA LEU A 107 8.84 -13.75 -9.67
C LEU A 107 8.85 -15.05 -8.83
N PRO A 108 9.19 -14.97 -7.54
CA PRO A 108 9.47 -16.16 -6.72
C PRO A 108 8.25 -17.05 -6.44
N PHE A 109 7.04 -16.50 -6.55
CA PHE A 109 5.78 -17.19 -6.19
C PHE A 109 4.78 -17.20 -7.35
N ILE A 110 5.25 -17.08 -8.60
CA ILE A 110 4.37 -16.91 -9.77
C ILE A 110 3.43 -18.09 -10.02
N CYS A 111 3.81 -19.28 -9.56
CA CYS A 111 3.03 -20.51 -9.68
C CYS A 111 2.06 -20.72 -8.50
N SER A 112 2.03 -19.82 -7.52
CA SER A 112 1.10 -19.92 -6.38
C SER A 112 -0.28 -19.41 -6.78
N SER A 113 -1.26 -20.32 -6.91
CA SER A 113 -2.67 -19.99 -7.11
C SER A 113 -3.55 -20.66 -6.06
N LYS A 114 -4.68 -20.05 -5.72
CA LYS A 114 -5.72 -20.66 -4.88
C LYS A 114 -6.94 -20.96 -5.76
N PRO A 115 -7.24 -22.23 -6.06
CA PRO A 115 -8.42 -22.60 -6.83
C PRO A 115 -9.70 -22.13 -6.14
N VAL A 116 -10.75 -21.91 -6.94
CA VAL A 116 -12.09 -21.66 -6.43
C VAL A 116 -12.73 -23.01 -6.06
N ASP A 117 -13.02 -23.20 -4.77
CA ASP A 117 -13.55 -24.46 -4.22
C ASP A 117 -14.99 -24.34 -3.66
N GLY A 118 -15.63 -23.19 -3.86
CA GLY A 118 -16.98 -22.90 -3.37
C GLY A 118 -17.09 -22.64 -1.86
N SER A 119 -16.00 -22.74 -1.10
CA SER A 119 -16.01 -22.49 0.36
C SER A 119 -16.16 -21.01 0.71
N ARG A 120 -15.70 -20.12 -0.18
CA ARG A 120 -15.73 -18.67 0.02
C ARG A 120 -16.94 -18.05 -0.67
N LEU A 121 -17.94 -17.72 0.14
CA LEU A 121 -19.17 -17.06 -0.30
C LEU A 121 -19.17 -15.56 0.03
N PRO A 122 -19.89 -14.72 -0.74
CA PRO A 122 -20.62 -15.08 -1.97
C PRO A 122 -19.69 -15.42 -3.14
N LEU A 123 -20.09 -16.38 -3.99
CA LEU A 123 -19.36 -16.68 -5.22
C LEU A 123 -19.70 -15.65 -6.30
N GLN A 124 -18.69 -15.03 -6.89
CA GLN A 124 -18.82 -14.11 -8.02
C GLN A 124 -18.42 -14.82 -9.31
N PHE A 125 -19.19 -14.62 -10.37
CA PHE A 125 -18.94 -15.17 -11.70
C PHE A 125 -19.57 -14.25 -12.76
N HIS A 126 -19.27 -14.44 -14.04
CA HIS A 126 -19.88 -13.67 -15.12
C HIS A 126 -20.88 -14.52 -15.91
N ASP A 127 -22.06 -14.00 -16.25
CA ASP A 127 -22.95 -14.72 -17.16
C ASP A 127 -22.43 -14.71 -18.61
N ALA A 128 -23.16 -15.37 -19.52
CA ALA A 128 -22.79 -15.44 -20.95
C ALA A 128 -22.72 -14.06 -21.63
N ASP A 129 -23.40 -13.04 -21.07
CA ASP A 129 -23.36 -11.66 -21.55
C ASP A 129 -22.24 -10.84 -20.87
N GLY A 130 -21.41 -11.48 -20.04
CA GLY A 130 -20.30 -10.86 -19.32
C GLY A 130 -20.73 -10.02 -18.12
N ARG A 131 -21.95 -10.19 -17.61
CA ARG A 131 -22.44 -9.42 -16.44
C ARG A 131 -22.05 -10.13 -15.16
N ALA A 132 -21.55 -9.37 -14.20
CA ALA A 132 -21.22 -9.90 -12.88
C ALA A 132 -22.48 -10.40 -12.16
N GLN A 133 -22.45 -11.66 -11.75
CA GLN A 133 -23.48 -12.34 -11.00
C GLN A 133 -22.94 -12.82 -9.66
N ILE A 134 -23.86 -13.06 -8.72
CA ILE A 134 -23.52 -13.49 -7.36
C ILE A 134 -24.38 -14.70 -6.98
N SER A 135 -23.75 -15.74 -6.44
CA SER A 135 -24.44 -16.88 -5.85
C SER A 135 -24.05 -17.10 -4.39
N LEU A 136 -25.06 -17.29 -3.54
CA LEU A 136 -24.89 -17.71 -2.14
C LEU A 136 -24.95 -19.24 -1.97
N GLN A 137 -25.39 -19.96 -3.01
CA GLN A 137 -25.50 -21.41 -3.05
C GLN A 137 -24.99 -21.88 -4.42
N PRO A 138 -23.67 -21.81 -4.66
CA PRO A 138 -23.12 -22.15 -5.95
C PRO A 138 -23.24 -23.65 -6.22
N THR A 139 -23.61 -24.00 -7.44
CA THR A 139 -23.54 -25.37 -7.93
C THR A 139 -22.10 -25.69 -8.35
N GLU A 140 -21.77 -26.98 -8.47
CA GLU A 140 -20.46 -27.43 -8.96
C GLU A 140 -20.07 -26.76 -10.29
N ALA A 141 -21.05 -26.61 -11.20
CA ALA A 141 -20.85 -25.95 -12.49
C ALA A 141 -20.46 -24.47 -12.34
N LEU A 142 -21.06 -23.75 -11.39
CA LEU A 142 -20.71 -22.35 -11.12
C LEU A 142 -19.33 -22.23 -10.46
N ILE A 143 -18.95 -23.18 -9.61
CA ILE A 143 -17.61 -23.22 -8.99
C ILE A 143 -16.55 -23.41 -10.08
N GLN A 144 -16.74 -24.38 -10.97
CA GLN A 144 -15.82 -24.62 -12.08
C GLN A 144 -15.71 -23.40 -12.99
N GLN A 145 -16.84 -22.77 -13.34
CA GLN A 145 -16.83 -21.58 -14.17
C GLN A 145 -16.05 -20.43 -13.51
N ALA A 146 -16.25 -20.19 -12.22
CA ALA A 146 -15.51 -19.18 -11.47
C ALA A 146 -14.01 -19.50 -11.37
N ASP A 147 -13.64 -20.78 -11.27
CA ASP A 147 -12.23 -21.19 -11.30
C ASP A 147 -11.57 -20.96 -12.66
N ASP A 148 -12.30 -21.24 -13.75
CA ASP A 148 -11.84 -20.96 -15.12
C ASP A 148 -11.63 -19.45 -15.34
N GLU A 149 -12.56 -18.63 -14.84
CA GLU A 149 -12.43 -17.15 -14.87
C GLU A 149 -11.22 -16.66 -14.07
N ARG A 150 -10.99 -17.22 -12.86
CA ARG A 150 -9.80 -16.94 -12.05
C ARG A 150 -8.53 -17.33 -12.80
N LEU A 151 -8.47 -18.54 -13.36
CA LEU A 151 -7.31 -19.03 -14.10
C LEU A 151 -7.01 -18.12 -15.31
N ALA A 152 -8.04 -17.68 -16.03
CA ALA A 152 -7.88 -16.74 -17.13
C ALA A 152 -7.25 -15.41 -16.66
N GLU A 153 -7.61 -14.90 -15.48
CA GLU A 153 -6.98 -13.71 -14.91
C GLU A 153 -5.55 -13.96 -14.44
N ASP A 154 -5.27 -15.10 -13.80
CA ASP A 154 -3.91 -15.46 -13.39
C ASP A 154 -2.97 -15.57 -14.60
N LEU A 155 -3.46 -16.05 -15.75
CA LEU A 155 -2.71 -16.03 -17.01
C LEU A 155 -2.44 -14.61 -17.53
N ARG A 156 -3.39 -13.68 -17.39
CA ARG A 156 -3.17 -12.26 -17.72
C ARG A 156 -2.13 -11.63 -16.80
N LEU A 157 -2.18 -11.94 -15.51
CA LEU A 157 -1.20 -11.46 -14.52
C LEU A 157 0.19 -12.02 -14.81
N LEU A 158 0.29 -13.31 -15.15
CA LEU A 158 1.54 -13.93 -15.60
C LEU A 158 2.11 -13.20 -16.81
N TYR A 159 1.27 -12.91 -17.82
CA TYR A 159 1.70 -12.13 -18.99
C TYR A 159 2.21 -10.74 -18.60
N VAL A 160 1.49 -10.02 -17.73
CA VAL A 160 1.95 -8.70 -17.24
C VAL A 160 3.31 -8.85 -16.55
N ALA A 161 3.46 -9.80 -15.65
CA ALA A 161 4.68 -10.02 -14.87
C ALA A 161 5.89 -10.36 -15.75
N LEU A 162 5.73 -11.28 -16.70
CA LEU A 162 6.77 -11.68 -17.64
C LEU A 162 7.24 -10.55 -18.56
N THR A 163 6.33 -9.63 -18.91
CA THR A 163 6.63 -8.50 -19.81
C THR A 163 7.23 -7.30 -19.08
N ARG A 164 7.56 -7.41 -17.78
CA ARG A 164 8.20 -6.31 -17.03
C ARG A 164 9.72 -6.27 -17.19
N SER A 165 10.37 -7.38 -17.53
CA SER A 165 11.84 -7.47 -17.61
C SER A 165 12.38 -6.98 -18.94
N GLU A 166 13.45 -6.19 -18.91
CA GLU A 166 14.19 -5.78 -20.12
C GLU A 166 15.29 -6.77 -20.50
N HIS A 167 15.98 -7.36 -19.51
CA HIS A 167 17.14 -8.22 -19.76
C HIS A 167 16.95 -9.66 -19.27
N ALA A 168 16.44 -9.84 -18.05
CA ALA A 168 16.25 -11.17 -17.48
C ALA A 168 15.05 -11.24 -16.52
N CYS A 169 14.38 -12.39 -16.55
CA CYS A 169 13.26 -12.74 -15.68
C CYS A 169 13.53 -14.10 -15.04
N TRP A 170 13.40 -14.19 -13.71
CA TRP A 170 13.48 -15.44 -12.97
C TRP A 170 12.11 -15.83 -12.41
N LEU A 171 11.75 -17.09 -12.60
CA LEU A 171 10.46 -17.65 -12.20
C LEU A 171 10.69 -18.74 -11.15
N GLY A 172 10.05 -18.60 -9.99
CA GLY A 172 10.00 -19.67 -8.99
C GLY A 172 8.90 -20.65 -9.35
N VAL A 173 9.28 -21.84 -9.81
CA VAL A 173 8.38 -22.97 -10.10
C VAL A 173 8.66 -24.06 -9.07
N ALA A 174 7.66 -24.45 -8.29
CA ALA A 174 7.73 -25.48 -7.26
C ALA A 174 6.60 -26.49 -7.45
#